data_AF-A0A937RX24-F1
#
_entry.id   AF-A0A937RX24-F1
#
_cell.length_a   1.000
_cell.length_b   1.000
_cell.length_c   1.000
_cell.angle_alpha   90.00
_cell.angle_beta   90.00
_cell.angle_gamma   90.00
#
_symmetry.space_group_name_H-M   'P 1'
#
loop_
_entity.id
_entity.type
_entity.pdbx_description
1 polymer ?
#
loop_
_entity_poly.entity_id
_entity_poly.type
_entity_poly.pdbx_seq_one_letter_code
_entity_poly.pdbx_strand_id
1 'polypeptide(L)' 'MSQPVDLSLEQQFSIRSFENQVERMSREQAQDFLIKLYEQMIVRENMYKHFLKQQWGLEASPQLP' A
#
# COMPACT_ATOMS: atom_id res chain seq x y z
N MET A 1 0.11 -18.62 11.72
CA MET A 1 0.32 -17.57 10.69
C MET A 1 1.78 -17.65 10.29
N SER A 2 2.11 -18.54 9.35
CA SER A 2 3.50 -19.01 9.16
C SER A 2 3.80 -19.38 7.71
N GLN A 3 3.11 -18.76 6.76
CA GLN A 3 3.57 -18.72 5.38
C GLN A 3 3.85 -17.28 4.98
N PRO A 4 4.98 -17.00 4.31
CA PRO A 4 5.20 -15.73 3.63
C PRO A 4 4.00 -15.47 2.71
N VAL A 5 3.55 -14.21 2.64
CA VAL A 5 2.59 -13.82 1.60
C VAL A 5 3.36 -13.81 0.29
N ASP A 6 3.36 -14.95 -0.39
CA ASP A 6 3.99 -15.07 -1.68
C ASP A 6 3.24 -14.22 -2.71
N LEU A 7 4.00 -13.53 -3.56
CA LEU A 7 3.46 -12.75 -4.65
C LEU A 7 2.97 -13.69 -5.76
N SER A 8 1.77 -13.42 -6.27
CA SER A 8 1.27 -14.04 -7.51
C SER A 8 2.20 -13.73 -8.70
N LEU A 9 2.12 -14.53 -9.76
CA LEU A 9 2.91 -14.33 -10.98
C LEU A 9 2.68 -12.93 -11.58
N GLU A 10 1.44 -12.46 -11.55
CA GLU A 10 1.03 -11.13 -12.04
C GLU A 10 1.64 -10.02 -11.19
N GLN A 11 1.69 -10.19 -9.86
CA GLN A 11 2.36 -9.24 -8.97
C GLN A 11 3.88 -9.21 -9.21
N GLN A 12 4.50 -10.38 -9.41
CA GLN A 12 5.92 -10.46 -9.77
C GLN A 12 6.21 -9.77 -11.11
N PHE A 13 5.36 -10.00 -12.12
CA PHE A 13 5.46 -9.31 -13.41
C PHE A 13 5.29 -7.80 -13.26
N SER A 14 4.33 -7.35 -12.45
CA SER A 14 4.12 -5.93 -12.15
C SER A 14 5.37 -5.30 -11.52
N ILE A 15 6.05 -6.01 -10.61
CA ILE A 15 7.29 -5.53 -9.99
C ILE A 15 8.39 -5.38 -11.04
N ARG A 16 8.58 -6.38 -11.91
CA ARG A 16 9.57 -6.31 -13.01
C ARG A 16 9.27 -5.18 -13.99
N SER A 17 7.99 -4.93 -14.30
CA SER A 17 7.60 -3.79 -15.12
C SER A 17 7.90 -2.45 -14.43
N PHE A 18 7.69 -2.36 -13.11
CA PHE A 18 8.00 -1.16 -12.34
C PHE A 18 9.51 -0.90 -12.23
N GLU A 19 10.33 -1.94 -12.03
CA GLU A 19 11.79 -1.85 -12.01
C GLU A 19 12.34 -1.22 -13.30
N ASN A 20 11.90 -1.72 -14.46
CA ASN A 20 12.27 -1.16 -15.77
C ASN A 20 11.87 0.32 -15.94
N GLN A 21 10.83 0.79 -15.23
CA GLN A 21 10.43 2.20 -15.24
C GLN A 21 11.34 3.02 -14.33
N VAL A 22 11.66 2.50 -13.13
CA VAL A 22 12.55 3.15 -12.16
C VAL A 22 13.95 3.35 -12.74
N GLU A 23 14.49 2.38 -13.48
CA GLU A 23 15.80 2.48 -14.14
C GLU A 23 15.90 3.65 -15.13
N ARG A 24 14.76 4.10 -15.67
CA ARG A 24 14.68 5.21 -16.64
C ARG A 24 14.41 6.56 -15.99
N MET A 25 14.23 6.61 -14.67
CA MET A 25 13.97 7.85 -13.95
C MET A 25 15.25 8.65 -13.76
N SER A 26 15.15 9.98 -13.90
CA SER A 26 16.15 10.88 -13.34
C SER A 26 16.15 10.81 -11.81
N ARG A 27 17.21 11.33 -11.19
CA ARG A 27 17.32 11.38 -9.73
C ARG A 27 16.20 12.19 -9.10
N GLU A 28 15.84 13.34 -9.67
CA GLU A 28 14.74 14.17 -9.13
C GLU A 28 13.40 13.44 -9.23
N GLN A 29 13.13 12.78 -10.37
CA GLN A 29 11.90 11.99 -10.55
C GLN A 29 11.83 10.83 -9.54
N ALA A 30 12.94 10.12 -9.33
CA ALA A 30 12.98 9.03 -8.36
C ALA A 30 12.71 9.54 -6.94
N GLN A 31 13.28 10.67 -6.54
CA GLN A 31 13.06 11.28 -5.22
C GLN A 31 11.60 11.69 -5.01
N ASP A 32 11.00 12.39 -5.98
CA ASP A 32 9.59 12.78 -5.92
C ASP A 32 8.67 11.55 -5.88
N PHE A 33 8.97 10.53 -6.69
CA PHE A 33 8.20 9.29 -6.71
C PHE A 33 8.29 8.54 -5.37
N LEU A 34 9.45 8.52 -4.72
CA LEU A 34 9.66 7.81 -3.46
C LEU A 34 8.84 8.42 -2.32
N ILE A 35 8.76 9.76 -2.28
CA ILE A 35 7.92 10.48 -1.31
C ILE A 35 6.44 10.15 -1.54
N LYS A 36 5.98 10.22 -2.80
CA LYS A 36 4.59 9.89 -3.16
C LYS A 36 4.24 8.44 -2.86
N LEU A 37 5.15 7.50 -3.12
CA LEU A 37 4.96 6.09 -2.80
C LEU A 37 4.78 5.89 -1.29
N TYR A 38 5.58 6.58 -0.47
CA TYR A 38 5.44 6.53 0.99
C TYR A 38 4.11 7.08 1.48
N GLU A 39 3.66 8.21 0.94
CA GLU A 39 2.33 8.77 1.23
C GLU A 39 1.21 7.75 0.92
N GLN A 40 1.27 7.11 -0.25
CA GLN A 40 0.29 6.08 -0.64
C GLN A 40 0.34 4.85 0.27
N MET A 41 1.52 4.48 0.80
CA MET A 41 1.63 3.41 1.78
C MET A 41 0.90 3.73 3.08
N ILE A 42 1.02 4.96 3.59
CA ILE A 42 0.29 5.41 4.79
C ILE A 42 -1.22 5.40 4.54
N VAL A 43 -1.68 5.91 3.40
CA VAL A 43 -3.11 5.89 3.04
C VAL A 43 -3.63 4.46 3.00
N ARG A 44 -2.90 3.55 2.34
CA ARG A 44 -3.24 2.12 2.30
C ARG A 44 -3.30 1.50 3.70
N GLU A 45 -2.35 1.82 4.58
CA GLU A 45 -2.35 1.35 5.97
C GLU A 45 -3.60 1.83 6.73
N ASN A 46 -3.96 3.11 6.58
CA ASN A 46 -5.15 3.67 7.21
C ASN A 46 -6.43 2.98 6.71
N MET A 47 -6.53 2.71 5.41
CA MET A 47 -7.64 1.97 4.83
C MET A 47 -7.73 0.55 5.41
N TYR A 48 -6.63 -0.18 5.49
CA TYR A 48 -6.63 -1.52 6.11
C TYR A 48 -7.06 -1.49 7.57
N LYS A 49 -6.55 -0.53 8.36
CA LYS A 49 -6.97 -0.35 9.76
C LYS A 49 -8.47 -0.07 9.87
N HIS A 50 -9.01 0.78 8.99
CA HIS A 50 -10.45 1.08 8.96
C HIS A 50 -11.24 -0.18 8.62
N PHE A 51 -10.91 -0.89 7.54
CA PHE A 51 -11.61 -2.12 7.17
C PHE A 51 -11.55 -3.20 8.25
N LEU A 52 -10.40 -3.37 8.92
CA LEU A 52 -10.28 -4.32 10.03
C LEU A 52 -11.17 -3.92 11.22
N LYS A 53 -11.20 -2.63 11.60
CA LYS A 53 -12.10 -2.13 12.65
C LYS A 53 -13.56 -2.37 12.30
N GLN A 54 -13.96 -2.13 11.05
CA GLN A 54 -15.31 -2.41 10.56
C GLN A 54 -15.65 -3.90 10.65
N GLN A 55 -14.77 -4.78 10.17
CA GLN A 55 -14.98 -6.23 10.22
C GLN A 55 -15.06 -6.76 11.66
N TRP A 56 -14.37 -6.14 12.61
CA TRP A 56 -14.40 -6.52 14.02
C TRP A 56 -15.49 -5.80 14.83
N GLY A 57 -16.30 -4.94 14.21
CA GLY A 57 -17.35 -4.18 14.91
C GLY A 57 -16.81 -3.17 15.92
N LEU A 58 -15.57 -2.70 15.74
CA LEU A 58 -14.89 -1.74 16.62
C LEU A 58 -15.06 -0.28 16.15
N GLU A 59 -15.87 -0.04 15.12
CA GLU A 59 -16.32 1.32 14.80
C GLU A 59 -17.13 1.79 16.01
N ALA A 60 -16.70 2.89 16.63
CA ALA A 60 -17.46 3.47 17.72
C ALA A 60 -18.88 3.75 17.21
N SER A 61 -19.88 3.14 17.84
CA SER A 61 -21.28 3.53 17.64
C SER A 61 -21.33 5.06 17.69
N PRO A 62 -21.96 5.75 16.72
CA PRO A 62 -22.21 7.17 16.88
C PRO A 62 -22.95 7.31 18.21
N GLN A 63 -22.34 8.02 19.16
CA GLN A 63 -23.06 8.48 20.34
C GLN A 63 -24.15 9.40 19.80
N LEU A 64 -25.34 8.83 19.60
CA LEU A 64 -26.54 9.59 19.34
C LEU A 64 -26.80 10.44 20.60
N PRO A 65 -27.13 11.74 20.44
CA PRO A 65 -27.38 12.65 21.55
C PRO A 65 -28.56 12.19 22.43
#